data_AF-A0A923QPV7-F1
#
_entry.id   AF-A0A923QPV7-F1
#
_cell.length_a   1.000
_cell.length_b   1.000
_cell.length_c   1.000
_cell.angle_alpha   90.00
_cell.angle_beta   90.00
_cell.angle_gamma   90.00
#
_symmetry.space_group_name_H-M   'P 1'
#
loop_
_entity.id
_entity.type
_entity.pdbx_description
1 polymer ?
#
loop_
_entity_poly.entity_id
_entity_poly.type
_entity_poly.pdbx_seq_one_letter_code
_entity_poly.pdbx_strand_id
1 'polypeptide(L)'
;MKKSSIILGASFFFTVAIALFFSTRSIPPAAQWNFESEVCRAAYSSLYARDSIDARIVFGYKDARPARFVADRYERLLFIEKILAGCAQGEFACGFRRSEKDGDLFLKSISGPDGRHREVYLRVIGSSVGPDDEENRKDPFQAWKSRTAESAFFQGLANADLVFYNGHSRAGGGPDFSPPELDASLGVAFGWYKNRQPGFSRMEDSLKHEPNFLKLLGLFSCASNRLFVKSIEAVRPGIGVMSSSKLIYFSDALENSREMLSAVLGMKCEKAFTNLTRKPEMQAAGTRISGFFEDLKPSL
;
A
#
# COMPACT_ATOMS: atom_id res chain seq x y z
N MET A 1 74.59 -25.63 -46.67
CA MET A 1 73.77 -24.89 -47.65
C MET A 1 72.30 -25.05 -47.32
N LYS A 2 71.63 -24.01 -46.80
CA LYS A 2 70.21 -23.70 -47.07
C LYS A 2 69.91 -22.30 -46.53
N LYS A 3 69.20 -21.55 -47.37
CA LYS A 3 69.06 -20.09 -47.37
C LYS A 3 67.99 -19.60 -46.39
N SER A 4 68.23 -18.38 -45.93
CA SER A 4 67.35 -17.26 -45.56
C SER A 4 65.83 -17.41 -45.76
N SER A 5 65.05 -16.81 -44.84
CA SER A 5 64.12 -15.71 -45.16
C SER A 5 63.62 -15.05 -43.87
N ILE A 6 63.92 -13.76 -43.70
CA ILE A 6 63.36 -12.88 -42.68
C ILE A 6 62.24 -12.08 -43.36
N ILE A 7 61.01 -12.20 -42.85
CA ILE A 7 59.86 -11.41 -43.30
C ILE A 7 59.64 -10.32 -42.24
N LEU A 8 59.97 -9.08 -42.58
CA LEU A 8 59.53 -7.90 -41.83
C LEU A 8 58.11 -7.53 -42.30
N GLY A 9 57.11 -7.83 -41.47
CA GLY A 9 55.74 -7.34 -41.63
C GLY A 9 55.61 -5.95 -41.00
N ALA A 10 55.38 -4.93 -41.82
CA ALA A 10 55.06 -3.59 -41.37
C ALA A 10 53.59 -3.52 -40.90
N SER A 11 53.38 -3.34 -39.59
CA SER A 11 52.06 -3.08 -39.02
C SER A 11 51.74 -1.59 -39.11
N PHE A 12 50.85 -1.23 -40.04
CA PHE A 12 50.23 0.11 -40.11
C PHE A 12 49.18 0.22 -39.00
N PHE A 13 49.47 1.00 -37.96
CA PHE A 13 48.50 1.38 -36.94
C PHE A 13 47.64 2.54 -37.48
N PHE A 14 46.41 2.25 -37.92
CA PHE A 14 45.40 3.26 -38.20
C PHE A 14 44.66 3.59 -36.91
N THR A 15 45.10 4.64 -36.20
CA THR A 15 44.40 5.16 -35.03
C THR A 15 43.20 5.99 -35.51
N VAL A 16 42.03 5.36 -35.65
CA VAL A 16 40.78 6.07 -35.92
C VAL A 16 40.36 6.80 -34.66
N ALA A 17 40.59 8.12 -34.62
CA ALA A 17 40.07 9.00 -33.59
C ALA A 17 38.54 9.13 -33.76
N ILE A 18 37.78 8.26 -33.08
CA ILE A 18 36.33 8.39 -32.96
C ILE A 18 36.08 9.57 -32.02
N ALA A 19 35.82 10.74 -32.60
CA ALA A 19 35.27 11.87 -31.87
C ALA A 19 33.85 11.50 -31.42
N LEU A 20 33.73 10.94 -30.22
CA LEU A 20 32.47 10.80 -29.51
C LEU A 20 31.96 12.21 -29.20
N PHE A 21 31.16 12.76 -30.13
CA PHE A 21 30.29 13.88 -29.84
C PHE A 21 29.29 13.42 -28.77
N PHE A 22 29.69 13.55 -27.50
CA PHE A 22 28.76 13.55 -26.38
C PHE A 22 27.89 14.78 -26.55
N SER A 23 26.81 14.63 -27.32
CA SER A 23 25.68 15.53 -27.28
C SER A 23 25.21 15.52 -25.84
N THR A 24 25.62 16.52 -25.08
CA THR A 24 25.09 16.84 -23.76
C THR A 24 23.65 17.29 -24.00
N ARG A 25 22.76 16.34 -24.29
CA ARG A 25 21.32 16.57 -24.26
C ARG A 25 21.05 17.06 -22.86
N SER A 26 20.87 18.37 -22.74
CA SER A 26 20.40 19.04 -21.55
C SER A 26 19.16 18.29 -21.11
N ILE A 27 19.27 17.54 -20.01
CA ILE A 27 18.17 16.82 -19.41
C ILE A 27 17.11 17.91 -19.16
N PRO A 28 15.92 17.81 -19.78
CA PRO A 28 14.89 18.81 -19.57
C PRO A 28 14.67 18.96 -18.06
N PRO A 29 14.53 20.19 -17.55
CA PRO A 29 14.31 20.40 -16.13
C PRO A 29 13.12 19.55 -15.71
N ALA A 30 13.28 18.85 -14.59
CA ALA A 30 12.22 18.03 -14.02
C ALA A 30 10.92 18.82 -13.98
N ALA A 31 9.81 18.20 -14.38
CA ALA A 31 8.49 18.78 -14.24
C ALA A 31 8.28 19.15 -12.77
N GLN A 32 8.18 20.45 -12.49
CA GLN A 32 7.95 20.95 -11.14
C GLN A 32 6.49 20.71 -10.78
N TRP A 33 6.25 20.03 -9.65
CA TRP A 33 4.91 19.84 -9.12
C TRP A 33 4.43 21.13 -8.46
N ASN A 34 3.42 21.76 -9.07
CA ASN A 34 2.76 22.93 -8.51
C ASN A 34 1.71 22.48 -7.49
N PHE A 35 2.13 22.38 -6.22
CA PHE A 35 1.22 22.15 -5.10
C PHE A 35 0.36 23.39 -4.83
N GLU A 36 -0.96 23.20 -4.69
CA GLU A 36 -1.90 24.28 -4.34
C GLU A 36 -1.74 24.78 -2.89
N SER A 37 -1.11 23.99 -2.01
CA SER A 37 -0.98 24.24 -0.58
C SER A 37 0.41 23.83 -0.08
N GLU A 38 1.01 24.66 0.79
CA GLU A 38 2.30 24.35 1.43
C GLU A 38 2.20 23.12 2.34
N VAL A 39 1.04 22.89 2.97
CA VAL A 39 0.79 21.70 3.78
C VAL A 39 0.84 20.43 2.91
N CYS A 40 0.23 20.49 1.72
CA CYS A 40 0.28 19.39 0.76
C CYS A 40 1.72 19.14 0.28
N ARG A 41 2.47 20.21 -0.03
CA ARG A 41 3.88 20.12 -0.40
C ARG A 41 4.69 19.46 0.71
N ALA A 42 4.55 19.91 1.95
CA ALA A 42 5.27 19.36 3.10
C ALA A 42 4.96 17.87 3.34
N ALA A 43 3.69 17.47 3.26
CA ALA A 43 3.28 16.07 3.40
C ALA A 43 3.95 15.19 2.34
N TYR A 44 3.94 15.61 1.07
CA TYR A 44 4.58 14.85 -0.02
C TYR A 44 6.10 14.91 0.00
N SER A 45 6.70 16.04 0.36
CA SER A 45 8.14 16.12 0.61
C SER A 45 8.57 15.15 1.71
N SER A 46 7.76 14.97 2.76
CA SER A 46 8.03 14.00 3.82
C SER A 46 7.91 12.55 3.33
N LEU A 47 6.85 12.23 2.56
CA LEU A 47 6.64 10.89 2.01
C LEU A 47 7.73 10.50 0.99
N TYR A 48 8.21 11.45 0.18
CA TYR A 48 9.20 11.24 -0.88
C TYR A 48 10.64 11.56 -0.44
N ALA A 49 10.87 11.73 0.87
CA ALA A 49 12.18 12.06 1.42
C ALA A 49 13.24 10.95 1.21
N ARG A 50 12.80 9.70 1.09
CA ARG A 50 13.65 8.54 0.80
C ARG A 50 13.60 8.21 -0.69
N ASP A 51 14.59 7.47 -1.19
CA ASP A 51 14.64 7.00 -2.58
C ASP A 51 13.59 5.92 -2.91
N SER A 52 12.88 5.43 -1.90
CA SER A 52 11.83 4.42 -2.04
C SER A 52 10.62 4.69 -1.16
N ILE A 53 9.49 4.13 -1.58
CA ILE A 53 8.22 4.11 -0.84
C ILE A 53 7.85 2.65 -0.58
N ASP A 54 7.80 2.21 0.68
CA ASP A 54 7.26 0.91 1.09
C ASP A 54 5.76 1.06 1.35
N ALA A 55 4.95 0.40 0.52
CA ALA A 55 3.50 0.38 0.62
C ALA A 55 3.00 -1.05 0.83
N ARG A 56 2.03 -1.24 1.72
CA ARG A 56 1.46 -2.56 2.00
C ARG A 56 -0.06 -2.50 1.93
N ILE A 57 -0.65 -3.41 1.16
CA ILE A 57 -2.08 -3.65 1.12
C ILE A 57 -2.31 -5.07 1.62
N VAL A 58 -2.93 -5.17 2.79
CA VAL A 58 -3.16 -6.43 3.46
C VAL A 58 -4.66 -6.67 3.57
N PHE A 59 -5.11 -7.75 2.96
CA PHE A 59 -6.49 -8.19 3.06
C PHE A 59 -6.63 -9.08 4.30
N GLY A 60 -7.50 -8.66 5.22
CA GLY A 60 -7.89 -9.43 6.40
C GLY A 60 -8.83 -10.58 6.04
N TYR A 61 -9.13 -11.43 7.02
CA TYR A 61 -9.95 -12.62 6.77
C TYR A 61 -11.42 -12.22 6.64
N LYS A 62 -11.87 -12.07 5.38
CA LYS A 62 -13.18 -11.51 5.02
C LYS A 62 -14.23 -12.59 4.85
N ASP A 63 -14.62 -13.24 5.95
CA ASP A 63 -15.72 -14.19 5.96
C ASP A 63 -17.09 -13.50 5.85
N ALA A 64 -18.03 -14.18 5.23
CA ALA A 64 -19.44 -13.85 5.22
C ALA A 64 -20.21 -15.04 5.81
N ARG A 65 -20.41 -15.03 7.13
CA ARG A 65 -21.29 -16.00 7.81
C ARG A 65 -22.76 -15.53 7.71
N PRO A 66 -23.72 -16.43 7.46
CA PRO A 66 -23.59 -17.90 7.44
C PRO A 66 -23.19 -18.50 6.09
N ALA A 67 -22.98 -17.70 5.04
CA ALA A 67 -22.69 -18.19 3.69
C ALA A 67 -21.35 -18.94 3.54
N ARG A 68 -20.52 -19.00 4.59
CA ARG A 68 -19.17 -19.60 4.64
C ARG A 68 -18.17 -19.03 3.62
N PHE A 69 -18.56 -18.04 2.82
CA PHE A 69 -17.69 -17.45 1.82
C PHE A 69 -16.60 -16.58 2.45
N VAL A 70 -15.39 -16.64 1.91
CA VAL A 70 -14.23 -15.85 2.31
C VAL A 70 -13.68 -15.10 1.09
N ALA A 71 -13.79 -13.77 1.12
CA ALA A 71 -13.68 -12.93 -0.08
C ALA A 71 -12.25 -12.46 -0.40
N ASP A 72 -11.35 -12.43 0.59
CA ASP A 72 -10.07 -11.70 0.52
C ASP A 72 -9.15 -12.20 -0.59
N ARG A 73 -9.17 -13.51 -0.90
CA ARG A 73 -8.40 -14.08 -2.01
C ARG A 73 -8.83 -13.51 -3.36
N TYR A 74 -10.14 -13.38 -3.61
CA TYR A 74 -10.64 -12.86 -4.88
C TYR A 74 -10.40 -11.36 -5.01
N GLU A 75 -10.67 -10.60 -3.94
CA GLU A 75 -10.39 -9.17 -3.90
C GLU A 75 -8.92 -8.88 -4.18
N ARG A 76 -8.02 -9.66 -3.55
CA ARG A 76 -6.59 -9.56 -3.80
C ARG A 76 -6.25 -9.82 -5.27
N LEU A 77 -6.80 -10.86 -5.89
CA LEU A 77 -6.53 -11.16 -7.30
C LEU A 77 -7.00 -10.05 -8.22
N LEU A 78 -8.21 -9.53 -7.99
CA LEU A 78 -8.76 -8.38 -8.74
C LEU A 78 -7.92 -7.11 -8.53
N PHE A 79 -7.42 -6.87 -7.31
CA PHE A 79 -6.50 -5.77 -7.04
C PHE A 79 -5.23 -5.91 -7.87
N ILE A 80 -4.63 -7.10 -7.86
CA ILE A 80 -3.38 -7.40 -8.58
C ILE A 80 -3.56 -7.19 -10.07
N GLU A 81 -4.65 -7.68 -10.65
CA GLU A 81 -4.99 -7.47 -12.06
C GLU A 81 -4.99 -5.97 -12.40
N LYS A 82 -5.66 -5.15 -11.57
CA LYS A 82 -5.76 -3.70 -11.79
C LYS A 82 -4.41 -2.97 -11.67
N ILE A 83 -3.57 -3.33 -10.70
CA ILE A 83 -2.26 -2.67 -10.55
C ILE A 83 -1.25 -3.09 -11.62
N LEU A 84 -1.42 -4.26 -12.23
CA LEU A 84 -0.58 -4.73 -13.34
C LEU A 84 -1.02 -4.16 -14.69
N ALA A 85 -2.28 -3.76 -14.83
CA ALA A 85 -2.79 -3.14 -16.06
C ALA A 85 -2.08 -1.83 -16.40
N GLY A 86 -2.10 -1.44 -17.67
CA GLY A 86 -1.59 -0.14 -18.11
C GLY A 86 -2.34 1.02 -17.45
N CYS A 87 -1.66 2.14 -17.24
CA CYS A 87 -2.27 3.31 -16.61
C CYS A 87 -3.12 4.11 -17.57
N ALA A 88 -4.38 4.35 -17.20
CA ALA A 88 -5.17 5.42 -17.80
C ALA A 88 -4.62 6.80 -17.38
N GLN A 89 -5.00 7.83 -18.11
CA GLN A 89 -4.56 9.20 -17.82
C GLN A 89 -4.98 9.62 -16.39
N GLY A 90 -4.00 10.06 -15.59
CA GLY A 90 -4.25 10.52 -14.21
C GLY A 90 -4.42 9.40 -13.17
N GLU A 91 -4.19 8.14 -13.55
CA GLU A 91 -4.08 7.00 -12.63
C GLU A 91 -2.63 6.65 -12.33
N PHE A 92 -2.35 6.33 -11.05
CA PHE A 92 -1.01 6.00 -10.58
C PHE A 92 -0.92 4.64 -9.87
N ALA A 93 -2.05 4.03 -9.47
CA ALA A 93 -2.12 2.67 -8.92
C ALA A 93 -2.31 1.60 -10.03
N CYS A 94 -1.38 1.58 -10.98
CA CYS A 94 -1.39 0.78 -12.22
C CYS A 94 0.04 0.70 -12.77
N GLY A 95 0.29 -0.15 -13.77
CA GLY A 95 1.59 -0.27 -14.44
C GLY A 95 2.72 -0.78 -13.54
N PHE A 96 2.37 -1.49 -12.45
CA PHE A 96 3.35 -2.17 -11.63
C PHE A 96 3.91 -3.39 -12.35
N ARG A 97 5.14 -3.75 -12.03
CA ARG A 97 5.77 -5.03 -12.43
C ARG A 97 5.85 -5.94 -11.22
N ARG A 98 5.46 -7.20 -11.39
CA ARG A 98 5.58 -8.21 -10.31
C ARG A 98 7.06 -8.61 -10.15
N SER A 99 7.51 -8.77 -8.92
CA SER A 99 8.84 -9.29 -8.63
C SER A 99 8.95 -10.77 -9.03
N GLU A 100 10.07 -11.15 -9.63
CA GLU A 100 10.37 -12.55 -9.98
C GLU A 100 10.68 -13.41 -8.74
N LYS A 101 11.12 -12.77 -7.64
CA LYS A 101 11.56 -13.45 -6.41
C LYS A 101 10.46 -13.54 -5.35
N ASP A 102 9.44 -12.71 -5.47
CA ASP A 102 8.40 -12.55 -4.46
C ASP A 102 7.06 -12.26 -5.13
N GLY A 103 6.19 -13.27 -5.14
CA GLY A 103 4.89 -13.18 -5.78
C GLY A 103 3.95 -12.15 -5.15
N ASP A 104 4.24 -11.65 -3.95
CA ASP A 104 3.41 -10.65 -3.28
C ASP A 104 4.00 -9.24 -3.38
N LEU A 105 5.16 -9.07 -4.04
CA LEU A 105 5.84 -7.80 -4.23
C LEU A 105 5.67 -7.27 -5.66
N PHE A 106 5.28 -6.00 -5.75
CA PHE A 106 5.05 -5.25 -6.97
C PHE A 106 5.90 -3.98 -6.95
N LEU A 107 6.51 -3.65 -8.08
CA LEU A 107 7.49 -2.58 -8.20
C LEU A 107 7.01 -1.54 -9.22
N LYS A 108 7.27 -0.26 -8.97
CA LYS A 108 7.00 0.81 -9.93
C LYS A 108 7.93 1.99 -9.71
N SER A 109 8.46 2.57 -10.78
CA SER A 109 9.18 3.84 -10.71
C SER A 109 8.22 5.01 -10.90
N ILE A 110 8.30 6.02 -10.03
CA ILE A 110 7.51 7.25 -10.12
C ILE A 110 8.41 8.47 -9.93
N SER A 111 7.98 9.65 -10.39
CA SER A 111 8.67 10.91 -10.12
C SER A 111 8.09 11.55 -8.85
N GLY A 112 8.98 11.95 -7.95
CA GLY A 112 8.63 12.70 -6.75
C GLY A 112 8.37 14.20 -7.00
N PRO A 113 8.07 14.96 -5.94
CA PRO A 113 7.82 16.41 -6.03
C PRO A 113 9.07 17.19 -6.47
N ASP A 114 10.25 16.66 -6.18
CA ASP A 114 11.56 17.16 -6.59
C ASP A 114 11.95 16.71 -8.02
N GLY A 115 11.06 15.97 -8.70
CA GLY A 115 11.29 15.39 -10.01
C GLY A 115 12.23 14.19 -10.06
N ARG A 116 12.81 13.80 -8.93
CA ARG A 116 13.68 12.63 -8.86
C ARG A 116 12.84 11.36 -8.89
N HIS A 117 13.40 10.30 -9.46
CA HIS A 117 12.75 9.00 -9.48
C HIS A 117 12.77 8.35 -8.09
N ARG A 118 11.68 7.63 -7.77
CA ARG A 118 11.51 6.81 -6.57
C ARG A 118 10.99 5.44 -6.97
N GLU A 119 11.47 4.40 -6.30
CA GLU A 119 10.95 3.05 -6.45
C GLU A 119 9.84 2.81 -5.41
N VAL A 120 8.64 2.46 -5.86
CA VAL A 120 7.53 2.02 -5.02
C VAL A 120 7.61 0.51 -4.87
N TYR A 121 7.72 0.04 -3.63
CA TYR A 121 7.64 -1.36 -3.24
C TYR A 121 6.27 -1.63 -2.66
N LEU A 122 5.37 -2.17 -3.46
CA LEU A 122 4.00 -2.48 -3.06
C LEU A 122 3.86 -3.96 -2.73
N ARG A 123 3.58 -4.29 -1.46
CA ARG A 123 3.21 -5.65 -1.04
C ARG A 123 1.71 -5.82 -1.03
N VAL A 124 1.19 -6.86 -1.70
CA VAL A 124 -0.25 -7.18 -1.73
C VAL A 124 -0.48 -8.60 -1.19
N ILE A 125 -1.00 -8.69 0.02
CA ILE A 125 -1.01 -9.94 0.82
C ILE A 125 -2.44 -10.29 1.23
N GLY A 126 -2.80 -11.56 1.05
CA GLY A 126 -4.09 -12.12 1.48
C GLY A 126 -3.92 -13.06 2.67
N SER A 127 -5.00 -13.27 3.41
CA SER A 127 -5.00 -13.98 4.68
C SER A 127 -5.61 -15.38 4.61
N SER A 128 -6.44 -15.68 3.60
CA SER A 128 -7.05 -17.00 3.42
C SER A 128 -6.29 -17.92 2.46
N VAL A 129 -6.45 -19.23 2.67
CA VAL A 129 -6.02 -20.26 1.72
C VAL A 129 -7.03 -20.40 0.60
N GLY A 130 -8.32 -20.48 0.93
CA GLY A 130 -9.42 -20.72 0.00
C GLY A 130 -10.64 -19.85 0.29
N PRO A 131 -11.70 -20.03 -0.53
CA PRO A 131 -12.90 -19.21 -0.47
C PRO A 131 -13.95 -19.70 0.54
N ASP A 132 -13.71 -20.81 1.21
CA ASP A 132 -14.65 -21.42 2.16
C ASP A 132 -14.08 -21.42 3.58
N ASP A 133 -14.84 -20.86 4.52
CA ASP A 133 -14.42 -20.69 5.90
C ASP A 133 -14.27 -22.02 6.65
N GLU A 134 -15.07 -23.03 6.33
CA GLU A 134 -14.98 -24.33 7.00
C GLU A 134 -13.77 -25.14 6.49
N GLU A 135 -13.50 -25.08 5.19
CA GLU A 135 -12.30 -25.68 4.60
C GLU A 135 -11.03 -25.01 5.14
N ASN A 136 -10.99 -23.68 5.16
CA ASN A 136 -9.85 -22.92 5.71
C ASN A 136 -9.57 -23.28 7.17
N ARG A 137 -10.60 -23.49 8.00
CA ARG A 137 -10.42 -23.88 9.42
C ARG A 137 -9.78 -25.27 9.58
N LYS A 138 -9.94 -26.16 8.61
CA LYS A 138 -9.37 -27.51 8.61
C LYS A 138 -8.01 -27.56 7.90
N ASP A 139 -7.69 -26.56 7.09
CA ASP A 139 -6.45 -26.49 6.34
C ASP A 139 -5.27 -26.10 7.26
N PRO A 140 -4.25 -26.95 7.43
CA PRO A 140 -3.09 -26.64 8.27
C PRO A 140 -2.28 -25.43 7.76
N PHE A 141 -2.37 -25.08 6.48
CA PHE A 141 -1.69 -23.93 5.88
C PHE A 141 -2.39 -22.60 6.19
N GLN A 142 -3.67 -22.62 6.62
CA GLN A 142 -4.41 -21.41 6.96
C GLN A 142 -3.75 -20.64 8.11
N ALA A 143 -3.24 -21.34 9.13
CA ALA A 143 -2.55 -20.70 10.24
C ALA A 143 -1.28 -19.96 9.77
N TRP A 144 -0.55 -20.53 8.80
CA TRP A 144 0.63 -19.87 8.22
C TRP A 144 0.23 -18.65 7.39
N LYS A 145 -0.83 -18.74 6.57
CA LYS A 145 -1.34 -17.61 5.78
C LYS A 145 -1.80 -16.46 6.66
N SER A 146 -2.58 -16.76 7.70
CA SER A 146 -3.08 -15.79 8.67
C SER A 146 -1.92 -15.04 9.34
N ARG A 147 -0.92 -15.77 9.86
CA ARG A 147 0.28 -15.17 10.48
C ARG A 147 1.11 -14.33 9.51
N THR A 148 1.21 -14.74 8.25
CA THR A 148 1.95 -14.00 7.22
C THR A 148 1.29 -12.65 6.94
N ALA A 149 -0.03 -12.64 6.73
CA ALA A 149 -0.79 -11.42 6.52
C ALA A 149 -0.74 -10.51 7.76
N GLU A 150 -0.96 -11.10 8.94
CA GLU A 150 -0.91 -10.40 10.21
C GLU A 150 0.46 -9.74 10.44
N SER A 151 1.55 -10.49 10.26
CA SER A 151 2.91 -9.99 10.40
C SER A 151 3.19 -8.86 9.42
N ALA A 152 2.77 -9.01 8.16
CA ALA A 152 3.00 -7.98 7.15
C ALA A 152 2.29 -6.66 7.46
N PHE A 153 1.07 -6.73 8.01
CA PHE A 153 0.32 -5.57 8.45
C PHE A 153 0.99 -4.90 9.66
N PHE A 154 1.18 -5.62 10.76
CA PHE A 154 1.70 -5.01 11.99
C PHE A 154 3.17 -4.58 11.87
N GLN A 155 4.02 -5.32 11.16
CA GLN A 155 5.38 -4.85 10.84
C GLN A 155 5.34 -3.67 9.87
N GLY A 156 4.33 -3.59 9.02
CA GLY A 156 4.10 -2.44 8.14
C GLY A 156 3.84 -1.18 8.94
N LEU A 157 3.06 -1.27 10.01
CA LEU A 157 2.74 -0.10 10.85
C LEU A 157 4.00 0.55 11.46
N ALA A 158 5.01 -0.27 11.75
CA ALA A 158 6.29 0.20 12.26
C ALA A 158 7.25 0.67 11.13
N ASN A 159 7.28 -0.02 9.98
CA ASN A 159 8.40 0.12 9.04
C ASN A 159 8.06 0.64 7.63
N ALA A 160 6.79 0.60 7.24
CA ALA A 160 6.35 1.02 5.91
C ALA A 160 5.93 2.50 5.90
N ASP A 161 5.91 3.13 4.72
CA ASP A 161 5.40 4.50 4.57
C ASP A 161 3.87 4.51 4.48
N LEU A 162 3.29 3.51 3.83
CA LEU A 162 1.85 3.38 3.59
C LEU A 162 1.37 1.97 3.97
N VAL A 163 0.29 1.87 4.76
CA VAL A 163 -0.32 0.58 5.10
C VAL A 163 -1.82 0.65 4.96
N PHE A 164 -2.41 -0.21 4.14
CA PHE A 164 -3.86 -0.34 3.95
C PHE A 164 -4.35 -1.71 4.40
N TYR A 165 -5.36 -1.71 5.26
CA TYR A 165 -6.13 -2.87 5.67
C TYR A 165 -7.46 -2.93 4.91
N ASN A 166 -7.74 -4.07 4.27
CA ASN A 166 -9.04 -4.38 3.68
C ASN A 166 -9.64 -5.58 4.40
N GLY A 167 -10.63 -5.37 5.27
CA GLY A 167 -11.12 -6.47 6.10
C GLY A 167 -12.28 -6.13 7.01
N HIS A 168 -12.46 -6.91 8.08
CA HIS A 168 -13.52 -6.72 9.05
C HIS A 168 -13.05 -5.91 10.25
N SER A 169 -13.84 -4.92 10.69
CA SER A 169 -13.58 -4.22 11.95
C SER A 169 -13.92 -5.05 13.19
N ARG A 170 -14.71 -6.13 13.04
CA ARG A 170 -15.17 -7.02 14.13
C ARG A 170 -15.72 -6.26 15.34
N ALA A 171 -16.62 -5.30 15.12
CA ALA A 171 -17.16 -4.43 16.16
C ALA A 171 -16.10 -3.70 17.01
N GLY A 172 -14.93 -3.41 16.43
CA GLY A 172 -13.81 -2.74 17.09
C GLY A 172 -12.71 -3.69 17.54
N GLY A 173 -12.83 -5.00 17.31
CA GLY A 173 -11.78 -5.96 17.66
C GLY A 173 -10.77 -6.30 16.58
N GLY A 174 -11.01 -5.89 15.33
CA GLY A 174 -10.06 -6.01 14.24
C GLY A 174 -8.95 -4.95 14.30
N PRO A 175 -7.98 -4.94 13.36
CA PRO A 175 -7.89 -5.80 12.18
C PRO A 175 -7.67 -7.28 12.51
N ASP A 176 -8.27 -8.16 11.73
CA ASP A 176 -8.22 -9.61 11.89
C ASP A 176 -7.83 -10.31 10.57
N PHE A 177 -7.04 -11.38 10.68
CA PHE A 177 -6.42 -12.12 9.59
C PHE A 177 -6.63 -13.63 9.70
N SER A 178 -7.36 -14.11 10.70
CA SER A 178 -7.66 -15.53 10.90
C SER A 178 -9.16 -15.80 10.76
N PRO A 179 -9.59 -17.06 10.56
CA PRO A 179 -10.98 -17.44 10.74
C PRO A 179 -11.51 -16.91 12.09
N PRO A 180 -12.70 -16.29 12.14
CA PRO A 180 -13.15 -15.65 13.36
C PRO A 180 -13.45 -16.63 14.48
N GLU A 181 -13.37 -16.13 15.71
CA GLU A 181 -13.98 -16.79 16.86
C GLU A 181 -15.49 -16.92 16.66
N LEU A 182 -16.01 -18.12 16.92
CA LEU A 182 -17.42 -18.44 16.76
C LEU A 182 -18.08 -18.67 18.13
N ASP A 183 -19.34 -18.27 18.24
CA ASP A 183 -20.17 -18.59 19.41
C ASP A 183 -20.83 -19.98 19.26
N ALA A 184 -21.63 -20.36 20.26
CA ALA A 184 -22.33 -21.65 20.27
C ALA A 184 -23.34 -21.80 19.10
N SER A 185 -23.78 -20.70 18.48
CA SER A 185 -24.63 -20.72 17.29
C SER A 185 -23.85 -20.80 15.98
N LEU A 186 -22.52 -20.92 16.04
CA LEU A 186 -21.59 -20.86 14.91
C LEU A 186 -21.60 -19.50 14.19
N GLY A 187 -22.11 -18.46 14.84
CA GLY A 187 -22.02 -17.06 14.42
C GLY A 187 -20.71 -16.43 14.90
N VAL A 188 -20.31 -15.31 14.29
CA VAL A 188 -19.11 -14.57 14.75
C VAL A 188 -19.35 -14.06 16.17
N ALA A 189 -18.44 -14.37 17.09
CA ALA A 189 -18.53 -14.01 18.50
C ALA A 189 -18.23 -12.51 18.75
N PHE A 190 -19.09 -11.61 18.28
CA PHE A 190 -18.86 -10.16 18.37
C PHE A 190 -18.67 -9.64 19.80
N GLY A 191 -19.31 -10.27 20.80
CA GLY A 191 -19.10 -9.94 22.22
C GLY A 191 -17.66 -10.17 22.66
N TRP A 192 -17.02 -11.25 22.20
CA TRP A 192 -15.61 -11.54 22.46
C TRP A 192 -14.70 -10.48 21.85
N TYR A 193 -14.92 -10.13 20.57
CA TYR A 193 -14.12 -9.11 19.88
C TYR A 193 -14.26 -7.71 20.50
N LYS A 194 -15.49 -7.32 20.89
CA LYS A 194 -15.75 -6.04 21.55
C LYS A 194 -15.01 -5.92 22.89
N ASN A 195 -14.90 -7.02 23.63
CA ASN A 195 -14.30 -7.03 24.97
C ASN A 195 -12.78 -7.22 24.94
N ARG A 196 -12.24 -8.06 24.04
CA ARG A 196 -10.81 -8.38 24.00
C ARG A 196 -9.99 -7.53 23.05
N GLN A 197 -10.62 -7.02 22.00
CA GLN A 197 -10.01 -6.15 21.00
C GLN A 197 -8.60 -6.58 20.53
N PRO A 198 -8.40 -7.84 20.12
CA PRO A 198 -7.05 -8.38 19.92
C PRO A 198 -6.29 -7.66 18.80
N GLY A 199 -6.94 -7.41 17.66
CA GLY A 199 -6.34 -6.71 16.54
C GLY A 199 -6.09 -5.23 16.83
N PHE A 200 -7.06 -4.59 17.48
CA PHE A 200 -7.00 -3.16 17.78
C PHE A 200 -5.94 -2.84 18.82
N SER A 201 -5.86 -3.59 19.92
CA SER A 201 -4.84 -3.39 20.96
C SER A 201 -3.43 -3.52 20.37
N ARG A 202 -3.22 -4.54 19.53
CA ARG A 202 -1.94 -4.74 18.85
C ARG A 202 -1.64 -3.66 17.82
N MET A 203 -2.65 -3.11 17.14
CA MET A 203 -2.48 -1.99 16.23
C MET A 203 -2.04 -0.73 16.98
N GLU A 204 -2.67 -0.41 18.10
CA GLU A 204 -2.25 0.71 18.96
C GLU A 204 -0.82 0.52 19.44
N ASP A 205 -0.47 -0.68 19.91
CA ASP A 205 0.89 -0.95 20.36
C ASP A 205 1.91 -0.82 19.23
N SER A 206 1.63 -1.37 18.04
CA SER A 206 2.51 -1.18 16.87
C SER A 206 2.69 0.28 16.47
N LEU A 207 1.66 1.13 16.63
CA LEU A 207 1.73 2.55 16.29
C LEU A 207 2.53 3.38 17.31
N LYS A 208 2.74 2.89 18.53
CA LYS A 208 3.58 3.54 19.55
C LYS A 208 5.08 3.39 19.31
N HIS A 209 5.49 2.40 18.50
CA HIS A 209 6.91 2.05 18.35
C HIS A 209 7.65 3.02 17.42
N GLU A 210 8.81 3.51 17.86
CA GLU A 210 9.77 4.23 17.02
C GLU A 210 10.79 3.27 16.37
N PRO A 211 11.35 3.59 15.18
CA PRO A 211 11.10 4.77 14.37
C PRO A 211 9.76 4.74 13.63
N ASN A 212 9.05 5.86 13.63
CA ASN A 212 7.73 5.98 13.04
C ASN A 212 7.74 6.43 11.56
N PHE A 213 7.99 5.50 10.63
CA PHE A 213 8.02 5.81 9.18
C PHE A 213 6.64 6.02 8.56
N LEU A 214 5.62 5.33 9.06
CA LEU A 214 4.27 5.36 8.50
C LEU A 214 3.69 6.78 8.41
N LYS A 215 3.36 7.19 7.19
CA LYS A 215 2.73 8.48 6.88
C LYS A 215 1.22 8.36 6.75
N LEU A 216 0.74 7.19 6.30
CA LEU A 216 -0.67 6.97 6.02
C LEU A 216 -1.12 5.55 6.35
N LEU A 217 -2.17 5.44 7.16
CA LEU A 217 -2.88 4.20 7.46
C LEU A 217 -4.29 4.23 6.84
N GLY A 218 -4.58 3.29 5.96
CA GLY A 218 -5.92 3.10 5.40
C GLY A 218 -6.65 1.93 6.05
N LEU A 219 -7.85 2.15 6.56
CA LEU A 219 -8.71 1.15 7.21
C LEU A 219 -10.02 1.02 6.43
N PHE A 220 -10.00 0.20 5.37
CA PHE A 220 -11.14 -0.09 4.51
C PHE A 220 -11.97 -1.24 5.11
N SER A 221 -12.61 -0.94 6.23
CA SER A 221 -13.45 -1.86 6.98
C SER A 221 -14.68 -1.13 7.55
N CYS A 222 -15.79 -1.85 7.73
CA CYS A 222 -17.06 -1.26 8.16
C CYS A 222 -16.92 -0.41 9.43
N ALA A 223 -17.35 0.85 9.36
CA ALA A 223 -17.34 1.80 10.46
C ALA A 223 -15.98 2.00 11.15
N SER A 224 -14.85 1.79 10.45
CA SER A 224 -13.51 2.01 10.99
C SER A 224 -13.31 3.42 11.55
N ASN A 225 -14.00 4.43 11.00
CA ASN A 225 -13.92 5.81 11.48
C ASN A 225 -14.29 5.92 12.96
N ARG A 226 -15.47 5.41 13.34
CA ARG A 226 -15.95 5.51 14.73
C ARG A 226 -15.25 4.55 15.68
N LEU A 227 -14.68 3.46 15.14
CA LEU A 227 -14.11 2.38 15.95
C LEU A 227 -12.63 2.62 16.27
N PHE A 228 -11.87 3.25 15.39
CA PHE A 228 -10.40 3.25 15.49
C PHE A 228 -9.76 4.64 15.45
N VAL A 229 -10.29 5.59 14.66
CA VAL A 229 -9.57 6.83 14.30
C VAL A 229 -9.17 7.65 15.53
N LYS A 230 -10.10 7.92 16.45
CA LYS A 230 -9.82 8.75 17.64
C LYS A 230 -8.65 8.19 18.47
N SER A 231 -8.59 6.87 18.63
CA SER A 231 -7.54 6.24 19.41
C SER A 231 -6.22 6.17 18.65
N ILE A 232 -6.26 5.93 17.33
CA ILE A 232 -5.08 6.01 16.47
C ILE A 232 -4.46 7.41 16.56
N GLU A 233 -5.27 8.46 16.43
CA GLU A 233 -4.82 9.86 16.53
C GLU A 233 -4.29 10.20 17.92
N ALA A 234 -4.87 9.62 18.99
CA ALA A 234 -4.39 9.81 20.35
C ALA A 234 -3.02 9.14 20.59
N VAL A 235 -2.79 7.97 19.99
CA VAL A 235 -1.55 7.21 20.13
C VAL A 235 -0.46 7.72 19.19
N ARG A 236 -0.85 8.22 18.00
CA ARG A 236 0.06 8.72 16.99
C ARG A 236 -0.49 9.98 16.33
N PRO A 237 -0.32 11.15 16.97
CA PRO A 237 -0.74 12.42 16.40
C PRO A 237 -0.06 12.70 15.06
N GLY A 238 -0.81 13.26 14.10
CA GLY A 238 -0.28 13.67 12.79
C GLY A 238 -0.09 12.54 11.77
N ILE A 239 -0.44 11.28 12.10
CA ILE A 239 -0.56 10.24 11.08
C ILE A 239 -1.77 10.52 10.18
N GLY A 240 -1.61 10.33 8.87
CA GLY A 240 -2.76 10.27 7.98
C GLY A 240 -3.59 9.02 8.24
N VAL A 241 -4.89 9.17 8.45
CA VAL A 241 -5.81 8.02 8.57
C VAL A 241 -6.91 8.11 7.53
N MET A 242 -7.04 7.08 6.71
CA MET A 242 -8.20 6.88 5.85
C MET A 242 -9.12 5.84 6.49
N SER A 243 -10.40 6.15 6.58
CA SER A 243 -11.38 5.28 7.24
C SER A 243 -12.75 5.34 6.58
N SER A 244 -13.63 4.41 6.92
CA SER A 244 -15.02 4.35 6.46
C SER A 244 -15.95 4.64 7.63
N SER A 245 -16.93 5.52 7.40
CA SER A 245 -17.96 5.84 8.39
C SER A 245 -19.17 4.90 8.35
N LYS A 246 -19.32 4.12 7.29
CA LYS A 246 -20.49 3.28 7.02
C LYS A 246 -20.11 1.81 6.82
N LEU A 247 -21.10 0.99 6.50
CA LEU A 247 -20.85 -0.33 5.93
C LEU A 247 -20.19 -0.14 4.56
N ILE A 248 -19.18 -0.94 4.28
CA ILE A 248 -18.44 -0.93 3.02
C ILE A 248 -18.52 -2.33 2.42
N TYR A 249 -18.98 -2.43 1.17
CA TYR A 249 -19.02 -3.71 0.47
C TYR A 249 -17.62 -4.09 -0.02
N PHE A 250 -17.46 -5.36 -0.38
CA PHE A 250 -16.20 -5.93 -0.85
C PHE A 250 -15.58 -5.15 -2.01
N SER A 251 -16.38 -4.88 -3.05
CA SER A 251 -15.98 -4.07 -4.22
C SER A 251 -15.59 -2.64 -3.84
N ASP A 252 -16.31 -2.02 -2.91
CA ASP A 252 -16.09 -0.64 -2.53
C ASP A 252 -14.80 -0.48 -1.73
N ALA A 253 -14.51 -1.43 -0.83
CA ALA A 253 -13.24 -1.46 -0.09
C ALA A 253 -12.05 -1.57 -1.06
N LEU A 254 -12.18 -2.47 -2.04
CA LEU A 254 -11.18 -2.67 -3.08
C LEU A 254 -10.93 -1.39 -3.89
N GLU A 255 -11.97 -0.80 -4.48
CA GLU A 255 -11.83 0.44 -5.26
C GLU A 255 -11.31 1.60 -4.42
N ASN A 256 -11.80 1.76 -3.20
CA ASN A 256 -11.33 2.81 -2.31
C ASN A 256 -9.83 2.65 -2.04
N SER A 257 -9.36 1.44 -1.74
CA SER A 257 -7.93 1.20 -1.50
C SER A 257 -7.07 1.51 -2.75
N ARG A 258 -7.55 1.18 -3.95
CA ARG A 258 -6.87 1.48 -5.22
C ARG A 258 -6.85 2.97 -5.53
N GLU A 259 -7.99 3.63 -5.45
CA GLU A 259 -8.14 5.06 -5.71
C GLU A 259 -7.33 5.89 -4.73
N MET A 260 -7.28 5.48 -3.46
CA MET A 260 -6.43 6.12 -2.46
C MET A 260 -4.95 5.91 -2.73
N LEU A 261 -4.52 4.69 -3.08
CA LEU A 261 -3.13 4.47 -3.53
C LEU A 261 -2.79 5.37 -4.72
N SER A 262 -3.68 5.42 -5.72
CA SER A 262 -3.52 6.23 -6.93
C SER A 262 -3.41 7.71 -6.61
N ALA A 263 -4.21 8.21 -5.66
CA ALA A 263 -4.18 9.60 -5.24
C ALA A 263 -2.89 9.97 -4.52
N VAL A 264 -2.41 9.10 -3.63
CA VAL A 264 -1.15 9.29 -2.89
C VAL A 264 0.03 9.29 -3.86
N LEU A 265 0.15 8.27 -4.72
CA LEU A 265 1.26 8.16 -5.68
C LEU A 265 1.22 9.24 -6.77
N GLY A 266 0.03 9.77 -7.07
CA GLY A 266 -0.19 10.88 -7.99
C GLY A 266 -0.08 12.26 -7.36
N MET A 267 0.34 12.34 -6.09
CA MET A 267 0.51 13.59 -5.33
C MET A 267 -0.73 14.51 -5.36
N LYS A 268 -1.94 13.93 -5.32
CA LYS A 268 -3.19 14.69 -5.34
C LYS A 268 -3.33 15.48 -4.02
N CYS A 269 -3.77 16.73 -4.04
CA CYS A 269 -3.99 17.51 -2.82
C CYS A 269 -5.47 17.51 -2.38
N GLU A 270 -5.77 18.16 -1.26
CA GLU A 270 -7.06 18.23 -0.57
C GLU A 270 -8.30 18.26 -1.47
N LYS A 271 -8.39 19.19 -2.44
CA LYS A 271 -9.55 19.27 -3.35
C LYS A 271 -9.68 18.02 -4.21
N ALA A 272 -8.58 17.51 -4.74
CA ALA A 272 -8.57 16.31 -5.55
C ALA A 272 -8.91 15.07 -4.69
N PHE A 273 -8.42 14.98 -3.45
CA PHE A 273 -8.81 13.94 -2.49
C PHE A 273 -10.29 14.02 -2.13
N THR A 274 -10.79 15.22 -1.86
CA THR A 274 -12.22 15.47 -1.58
C THR A 274 -13.07 15.03 -2.76
N ASN A 275 -12.67 15.35 -3.99
CA ASN A 275 -13.38 14.94 -5.19
C ASN A 275 -13.36 13.42 -5.40
N LEU A 276 -12.29 12.72 -5.03
CA LEU A 276 -12.28 11.26 -5.03
C LEU A 276 -13.30 10.70 -4.04
N THR A 277 -13.34 11.22 -2.81
CA THR A 277 -14.33 10.82 -1.81
C THR A 277 -15.78 11.16 -2.21
N ARG A 278 -15.97 11.99 -3.24
CA ARG A 278 -17.28 12.33 -3.81
C ARG A 278 -17.75 11.40 -4.94
N LYS A 279 -16.91 10.48 -5.42
CA LYS A 279 -17.36 9.43 -6.34
C LYS A 279 -18.48 8.61 -5.65
N PRO A 280 -19.56 8.22 -6.36
CA PRO A 280 -20.70 7.52 -5.75
C PRO A 280 -20.31 6.32 -4.88
N GLU A 281 -19.31 5.55 -5.33
CA GLU A 281 -18.79 4.36 -4.65
C GLU A 281 -18.09 4.73 -3.32
N MET A 282 -17.29 5.80 -3.32
CA MET A 282 -16.61 6.29 -2.11
C MET A 282 -17.59 6.96 -1.13
N GLN A 283 -18.60 7.68 -1.65
CA GLN A 283 -19.66 8.28 -0.83
C GLN A 283 -20.55 7.24 -0.17
N ALA A 284 -20.87 6.15 -0.88
CA ALA A 284 -21.62 5.03 -0.33
C ALA A 284 -20.89 4.43 0.88
N ALA A 285 -19.57 4.23 0.75
CA ALA A 285 -18.70 3.79 1.85
C ALA A 285 -18.49 4.86 2.94
N GLY A 286 -18.78 6.13 2.65
CA GLY A 286 -18.51 7.25 3.54
C GLY A 286 -17.04 7.35 3.94
N THR A 287 -16.15 7.17 2.97
CA THR A 287 -14.69 7.23 3.16
C THR A 287 -14.24 8.63 3.53
N ARG A 288 -13.36 8.73 4.54
CA ARG A 288 -12.79 9.97 5.07
C ARG A 288 -11.28 9.85 5.16
N ILE A 289 -10.61 11.00 5.08
CA ILE A 289 -9.19 11.17 5.37
C ILE A 289 -9.05 12.21 6.48
N SER A 290 -8.26 11.92 7.51
CA SER A 290 -7.83 12.86 8.56
C SER A 290 -6.31 12.82 8.70
N GLY A 291 -5.71 13.84 9.33
CA GLY A 291 -4.29 13.88 9.71
C GLY A 291 -3.26 14.03 8.59
N PHE A 292 -3.53 13.59 7.35
CA PHE A 292 -2.51 13.58 6.28
C PHE A 292 -2.18 14.97 5.73
N PHE A 293 -3.19 15.85 5.69
CA PHE A 293 -3.08 17.25 5.26
C PHE A 293 -3.43 18.21 6.39
N GLU A 294 -3.63 17.72 7.61
CA GLU A 294 -3.94 18.55 8.75
C GLU A 294 -2.62 18.95 9.40
N ASP A 295 -2.50 20.26 9.67
CA ASP A 295 -1.29 20.95 10.13
C ASP A 295 -0.28 20.03 10.82
N LEU A 296 0.92 19.94 10.23
CA LEU A 296 2.16 19.79 10.97
C LEU A 296 2.27 21.02 11.90
N LYS A 297 1.41 21.12 12.92
CA LYS A 297 1.58 22.13 13.95
C LYS A 297 2.95 21.82 14.53
N PRO A 298 3.92 22.75 14.44
CA PRO A 298 5.18 22.53 15.11
C PRO A 298 4.85 22.19 16.56
N SER A 299 5.33 21.04 17.02
CA SER A 299 5.31 20.69 18.43
C SER A 299 5.94 21.87 19.17
N LEU A 300 5.11 22.62 19.90
CA LEU A 300 5.56 23.68 20.80
C LEU A 300 6.44 23.08 21.90
#